data_AF-J9GP53-F1
#
_entry.id   AF-J9GP53-F1
#
_cell.length_a   1.000
_cell.length_b   1.000
_cell.length_c   1.000
_cell.angle_alpha   90.00
_cell.angle_beta   90.00
_cell.angle_gamma   90.00
#
_symmetry.space_group_name_H-M   'P 1'
#
loop_
_entity.id
_entity.type
_entity.pdbx_description
1 polymer ?
#
loop_
_entity_poly.entity_id
_entity_poly.type
_entity_poly.pdbx_seq_one_letter_code
_entity_poly.pdbx_strand_id
1 'polypeptide(L)' 'MNSSDKQPVKFSITDMSLEDRPREKFESLGPDVLSVSELLAILIGSGSAKENAVQLMQRVMKD' A
#
# COMPACT_ATOMS: atom_id res chain seq x y z
N MET A 1 3.08 -32.94 -2.24
CA MET A 1 2.10 -31.83 -2.17
C MET A 1 2.89 -30.54 -2.30
N ASN A 2 2.65 -29.80 -3.38
CA ASN A 2 3.56 -28.79 -3.91
C ASN A 2 3.68 -27.55 -3.00
N SER A 3 4.91 -27.08 -2.86
CA SER A 3 5.34 -25.92 -2.09
C SER A 3 4.95 -24.56 -2.72
N SER A 4 3.83 -24.45 -3.44
CA SER A 4 3.49 -23.28 -4.26
C SER A 4 2.32 -22.41 -3.76
N ASP A 5 1.68 -22.75 -2.63
CA ASP A 5 0.62 -21.92 -2.01
C ASP A 5 1.16 -21.02 -0.89
N LYS A 6 2.29 -20.33 -1.11
CA LYS A 6 2.60 -19.16 -0.28
C LYS A 6 1.72 -18.02 -0.79
N GLN A 7 0.49 -17.95 -0.29
CA GLN A 7 -0.28 -16.71 -0.33
C GLN A 7 0.65 -15.58 0.11
N PRO A 8 0.83 -14.50 -0.69
CA PRO A 8 1.72 -13.42 -0.30
C PRO A 8 1.23 -12.92 1.07
N VAL A 9 2.15 -12.90 2.04
CA VAL A 9 1.85 -12.40 3.38
C VAL A 9 1.24 -11.01 3.20
N LYS A 10 -0.05 -10.89 3.56
CA LYS A 10 -0.80 -9.66 3.41
C LYS A 10 -0.31 -8.70 4.47
N PHE A 11 0.73 -7.94 4.17
CA PHE A 11 1.16 -6.82 5.01
C PHE A 11 0.07 -5.76 4.93
N SER A 12 -0.77 -5.69 5.97
CA SER A 12 -1.79 -4.67 6.08
C SER A 12 -1.10 -3.32 6.28
N ILE A 13 -1.69 -2.24 5.79
CA ILE A 13 -1.18 -0.89 6.08
C ILE A 13 -1.17 -0.63 7.59
N THR A 14 -2.04 -1.29 8.35
CA THR A 14 -2.04 -1.25 9.82
C THR A 14 -0.78 -1.84 10.45
N ASP A 15 -0.06 -2.72 9.75
CA ASP A 15 1.18 -3.34 10.25
C ASP A 15 2.40 -2.44 10.01
N MET A 16 2.24 -1.37 9.23
CA MET A 16 3.29 -0.37 9.01
C MET A 16 3.41 0.55 10.23
N SER A 17 4.63 1.02 10.50
CA SER A 17 4.90 2.12 11.43
C SER A 17 4.01 3.31 11.09
N LEU A 18 3.52 4.03 12.10
CA LEU A 18 2.62 5.17 11.90
C LEU A 18 3.20 6.21 10.93
N GLU A 19 4.52 6.43 10.98
CA GLU A 19 5.23 7.35 10.08
C GLU A 19 5.26 6.91 8.61
N ASP A 20 5.13 5.61 8.34
CA ASP A 20 5.15 5.04 7.00
C ASP A 20 3.75 4.88 6.40
N ARG A 21 2.70 4.99 7.23
CA ARG A 21 1.33 4.86 6.74
C ARG A 21 0.96 6.06 5.88
N PRO A 22 0.44 5.87 4.65
CA PRO A 22 0.24 6.97 3.73
C PRO A 22 -0.63 8.11 4.27
N ARG A 23 -1.69 7.81 5.04
CA ARG A 23 -2.58 8.86 5.58
C ARG A 23 -1.89 9.68 6.66
N GLU A 24 -1.27 9.01 7.61
CA GLU A 24 -0.56 9.62 8.73
C GLU A 24 0.70 10.38 8.25
N LYS A 25 1.40 9.85 7.24
CA LYS A 25 2.51 10.53 6.56
C LYS A 25 2.04 11.78 5.82
N PHE A 26 0.91 11.72 5.13
CA PHE A 26 0.30 12.88 4.47
C PHE A 26 -0.10 13.96 5.48
N GLU A 27 -0.72 13.57 6.59
CA GLU A 27 -1.12 14.50 7.65
C GLU A 27 0.08 15.18 8.34
N SER A 28 1.20 14.47 8.49
CA SER A 28 2.39 14.98 9.19
C SER A 28 3.36 15.77 8.31
N LEU A 29 3.56 15.34 7.07
CA LEU A 29 4.62 15.86 6.18
C LEU A 29 4.09 16.50 4.89
N GLY A 30 2.78 16.41 4.63
CA GLY A 30 2.17 16.91 3.41
C GLY A 30 2.33 16.00 2.19
N PRO A 31 1.72 16.35 1.05
CA PRO A 31 1.67 15.49 -0.15
C PRO A 31 3.03 15.25 -0.81
N ASP A 32 3.97 16.19 -0.72
CA ASP A 32 5.22 16.18 -1.52
C ASP A 32 6.17 15.04 -1.15
N VAL A 33 6.03 14.44 0.03
CA VAL A 33 6.86 13.31 0.48
C VAL A 33 6.31 11.94 0.10
N LEU A 34 5.12 11.90 -0.52
CA LEU A 34 4.46 10.67 -0.93
C LEU A 34 4.69 10.41 -2.42
N SER A 35 4.88 9.15 -2.76
CA SER A 35 4.82 8.72 -4.16
C SER A 35 3.39 8.86 -4.71
N VAL A 36 3.28 8.97 -6.03
CA VAL A 36 1.98 8.98 -6.72
C VAL A 36 1.16 7.74 -6.34
N SER A 37 1.78 6.57 -6.22
CA SER A 37 1.09 5.34 -5.81
C SER A 37 0.53 5.43 -4.39
N GLU A 38 1.23 6.07 -3.45
CA GLU A 38 0.73 6.29 -2.08
C GLU A 38 -0.43 7.29 -2.05
N LEU A 39 -0.34 8.38 -2.82
CA LEU A 39 -1.45 9.34 -2.96
C LEU A 39 -2.70 8.66 -3.52
N LEU A 40 -2.55 7.85 -4.57
CA LEU A 40 -3.65 7.06 -5.13
C LEU A 40 -4.17 6.02 -4.14
N ALA A 41 -3.28 5.39 -3.36
CA ALA A 41 -3.65 4.44 -2.31
C ALA A 41 -4.54 5.07 -1.23
N ILE A 42 -4.28 6.35 -0.88
CA ILE A 42 -5.13 7.11 0.04
C ILE A 42 -6.54 7.28 -0.53
N LEU A 43 -6.66 7.62 -1.82
CA LEU A 43 -7.93 7.86 -2.51
C LEU A 43 -8.79 6.59 -2.60
N ILE A 44 -8.20 5.46 -2.98
CA ILE A 44 -8.94 4.19 -3.07
C ILE A 44 -9.24 3.60 -1.68
N GLY A 45 -8.48 3.99 -0.65
CA GLY A 45 -8.66 3.63 0.75
C GLY A 45 -8.45 2.15 1.09
N SER A 46 -8.43 1.26 0.11
CA SER A 46 -8.32 -0.18 0.28
C SER A 46 -7.57 -0.84 -0.88
N GLY A 47 -6.89 -1.96 -0.59
CA GLY A 47 -6.23 -2.78 -1.59
C GLY A 47 -7.12 -3.88 -2.16
N SER A 48 -6.51 -4.95 -2.65
CA SER A 48 -7.22 -6.14 -3.12
C SER A 48 -7.10 -7.30 -2.11
N ALA A 49 -7.64 -8.46 -2.48
CA ALA A 49 -7.45 -9.68 -1.71
C ALA A 49 -5.96 -10.07 -1.59
N LYS A 50 -5.12 -9.69 -2.56
CA LYS A 50 -3.72 -10.16 -2.69
C LYS A 50 -2.67 -9.13 -2.26
N GLU A 51 -3.03 -7.86 -2.24
CA GLU A 51 -2.05 -6.76 -2.07
C GLU A 51 -2.72 -5.56 -1.39
N ASN A 52 -1.94 -4.75 -0.67
CA ASN A 52 -2.45 -3.54 -0.04
C ASN A 52 -2.66 -2.40 -1.06
N ALA A 53 -3.29 -1.30 -0.63
CA ALA A 53 -3.64 -0.19 -1.52
C ALA A 53 -2.41 0.41 -2.24
N VAL A 54 -1.27 0.50 -1.56
CA VAL A 54 -0.02 1.02 -2.13
C VAL A 54 0.53 0.06 -3.17
N GLN A 55 0.62 -1.23 -2.85
CA GLN A 55 1.09 -2.27 -3.77
C GLN A 55 0.19 -2.38 -5.02
N LEU A 56 -1.13 -2.34 -4.83
CA LEU A 56 -2.10 -2.32 -5.92
C LEU A 56 -1.82 -1.18 -6.88
N MET A 57 -1.57 0.03 -6.35
CA MET A 57 -1.33 1.19 -7.19
C MET A 57 0.03 1.18 -7.85
N GLN A 58 1.06 0.68 -7.16
CA GLN A 58 2.37 0.45 -7.77
C GLN A 58 2.30 -0.54 -8.94
N ARG A 59 1.47 -1.58 -8.85
CA ARG A 59 1.27 -2.54 -9.95
C ARG A 59 0.52 -1.90 -11.11
N VAL A 60 -0.61 -1.25 -10.85
CA VAL A 60 -1.43 -0.58 -11.88
C VAL A 60 -0.66 0.52 -12.61
N MET A 61 0.25 1.22 -11.93
CA MET A 61 1.07 2.27 -12.55
C MET A 61 2.25 1.73 -13.39
N LYS A 62 2.59 0.44 -13.25
CA LYS A 62 3.65 -0.21 -14.03
C LYS A 62 3.12 -0.89 -15.29
N ASP A 63 1.80 -1.05 -15.40
CA ASP A 63 1.08 -1.44 -16.61
C ASP A 63 0.81 -0.19 -17.48
#